data_AF-A0A842QHT7-F1
#
_entry.id   AF-A0A842QHT7-F1
#
_cell.length_a   1.000
_cell.length_b   1.000
_cell.length_c   1.000
_cell.angle_alpha   90.00
_cell.angle_beta   90.00
_cell.angle_gamma   90.00
#
_symmetry.space_group_name_H-M   'P 1'
#
loop_
_entity.id
_entity.type
_entity.pdbx_description
1 polymer ?
#
loop_
_entity_poly.entity_id
_entity_poly.type
_entity_poly.pdbx_seq_one_letter_code
_entity_poly.pdbx_strand_id
1 'polypeptide(L)'
;MEAIETEKASILVVDDNRSVCSVLKKILTRKGYDVRTVGRGEKAVNLAKNLDFRIALIDLKLPDIEGRKLMDRVAKIAPEMDVIVITGHASVETAVDTLTSRAVYYVTKPIDMDRLLEVIRKTLERQRLQKKKEDTLNHLRAKSNQLSDVVHTISHDLKASLQLIMSYADLAKAECDSPDIEAIAQLAGKITEMMDRSVKLADEGLVVKKTDRVNLKQVVMETASTMTTHDVEFRIGHLPVVKGDETKLAQVFLNLFRNAIEHAQPNHISVTMVDYEDELDILVTNDGKPIPDEYRHNLFDRGISSKGSEGGLGLFIVRRVVEGHGWTIELADEPDTTFRITVPKNELVV
;
A
#
# COMPACT_ATOMS: atom_id res chain seq x y z
N MET A 1 -22.66 -20.27 24.02
CA MET A 1 -21.34 -19.61 23.97
C MET A 1 -20.38 -20.64 23.41
N GLU A 2 -20.11 -20.58 22.12
CA GLU A 2 -19.17 -21.49 21.45
C GLU A 2 -17.77 -21.32 22.03
N ALA A 3 -17.16 -22.44 22.39
CA ALA A 3 -15.78 -22.48 22.84
C ALA A 3 -14.90 -22.05 21.67
N ILE A 4 -14.32 -20.87 21.78
CA ILE A 4 -13.26 -20.40 20.90
C ILE A 4 -12.12 -21.42 21.04
N GLU A 5 -11.93 -22.26 20.03
CA GLU A 5 -10.73 -23.09 19.89
C GLU A 5 -9.51 -22.16 19.95
N THR A 6 -8.93 -22.09 21.13
CA THR A 6 -7.71 -21.36 21.41
C THR A 6 -6.60 -22.23 20.88
N GLU A 7 -6.23 -21.99 19.63
CA GLU A 7 -4.88 -22.28 19.12
C GLU A 7 -3.89 -22.00 20.26
N LYS A 8 -3.14 -23.02 20.70
CA LYS A 8 -2.31 -22.97 21.93
C LYS A 8 -1.28 -21.84 21.83
N ALA A 9 -1.66 -20.63 22.22
CA ALA A 9 -0.81 -19.46 22.11
C ALA A 9 0.30 -19.55 23.14
N SER A 10 1.55 -19.38 22.68
CA SER A 10 2.73 -19.33 23.52
C SER A 10 2.87 -17.95 24.18
N ILE A 11 2.98 -17.92 25.51
CA ILE A 11 3.14 -16.72 26.32
C ILE A 11 4.47 -16.78 27.06
N LEU A 12 5.27 -15.72 26.93
CA LEU A 12 6.48 -15.51 27.69
C LEU A 12 6.18 -14.61 28.89
N VAL A 13 6.54 -15.05 30.10
CA VAL A 13 6.38 -14.27 31.34
C VAL A 13 7.76 -13.89 31.85
N VAL A 14 7.98 -12.59 32.05
CA VAL A 14 9.26 -12.01 32.46
C VAL A 14 9.07 -11.28 33.79
N ASP A 15 9.40 -11.94 34.90
CA ASP A 15 9.29 -11.37 36.25
C ASP A 15 10.33 -12.04 37.16
N ASP A 16 11.11 -11.25 37.90
CA ASP A 16 12.15 -11.76 38.80
C ASP A 16 11.58 -12.43 40.07
N ASN A 17 10.32 -12.13 40.40
CA ASN A 17 9.59 -12.77 41.47
C ASN A 17 9.10 -14.16 41.06
N ARG A 18 9.81 -15.18 41.56
CA ARG A 18 9.51 -16.60 41.30
C ARG A 18 8.08 -17.01 41.70
N SER A 19 7.54 -16.43 42.76
CA SER A 19 6.18 -16.73 43.22
C SER A 19 5.14 -16.24 42.21
N VAL A 20 5.31 -15.01 41.70
CA VAL A 20 4.45 -14.43 40.65
C VAL A 20 4.53 -15.28 39.38
N CYS A 21 5.75 -15.60 38.92
CA CYS A 21 5.96 -16.48 37.77
C CYS A 21 5.26 -17.83 37.92
N SER A 22 5.37 -18.47 39.10
CA SER A 22 4.76 -19.77 39.36
C SER A 22 3.23 -19.72 39.32
N VAL A 23 2.63 -18.67 39.90
CA VAL A 23 1.18 -18.47 39.90
C VAL A 23 0.68 -18.22 38.47
N LEU A 24 1.29 -17.27 37.75
CA LEU A 24 0.92 -16.95 36.37
C LEU A 24 1.03 -18.18 35.46
N LYS A 25 2.16 -18.91 35.54
CA LYS A 25 2.36 -20.13 34.77
C LYS A 25 1.25 -21.15 35.03
N LYS A 26 0.94 -21.42 36.31
CA LYS A 26 -0.10 -22.40 36.68
C LYS A 26 -1.48 -22.01 36.15
N ILE A 27 -1.87 -20.74 36.28
CA ILE A 27 -3.21 -20.28 35.86
C ILE A 27 -3.32 -20.23 34.33
N LEU A 28 -2.34 -19.64 33.65
CA LEU A 28 -2.35 -19.52 32.19
C LEU A 28 -2.27 -20.90 31.51
N THR A 29 -1.47 -21.82 32.03
CA THR A 29 -1.41 -23.21 31.51
C THR A 29 -2.76 -23.91 31.65
N ARG A 30 -3.47 -23.73 32.79
CA ARG A 30 -4.82 -24.27 32.98
C ARG A 30 -5.86 -23.67 32.03
N LYS A 31 -5.62 -22.46 31.51
CA LYS A 31 -6.45 -21.82 30.49
C LYS A 31 -6.08 -22.22 29.06
N GLY A 32 -5.11 -23.12 28.89
CA GLY A 32 -4.75 -23.69 27.58
C GLY A 32 -3.55 -23.03 26.88
N TYR A 33 -2.90 -22.04 27.50
CA TYR A 33 -1.72 -21.38 26.94
C TYR A 33 -0.45 -22.18 27.20
N ASP A 34 0.51 -22.17 26.26
CA ASP A 34 1.87 -22.65 26.53
C ASP A 34 2.67 -21.52 27.18
N VAL A 35 3.15 -21.72 28.41
CA VAL A 35 3.71 -20.63 29.21
C VAL A 35 5.15 -20.91 29.61
N ARG A 36 6.06 -20.02 29.21
CA ARG A 36 7.44 -20.01 29.67
C ARG A 36 7.70 -18.81 30.57
N THR A 37 8.42 -19.03 31.66
CA THR A 37 8.75 -17.99 32.64
C THR A 37 10.26 -17.79 32.72
N VAL A 38 10.70 -16.55 32.79
CA VAL A 38 12.10 -16.17 33.04
C VAL A 38 12.16 -14.98 34.00
N GLY A 39 13.19 -14.93 34.85
CA GLY A 39 13.36 -13.83 35.82
C GLY A 39 14.39 -12.78 35.44
N ARG A 40 14.85 -12.79 34.18
CA ARG A 40 15.89 -11.88 33.67
C ARG A 40 15.57 -11.48 32.25
N GLY A 41 15.70 -10.20 31.93
CA GLY A 41 15.37 -9.66 30.61
C GLY A 41 16.30 -10.15 29.50
N GLU A 42 17.60 -10.35 29.77
CA GLU A 42 18.52 -10.91 28.74
C GLU A 42 18.12 -12.32 28.32
N LYS A 43 17.64 -13.14 29.26
CA LYS A 43 17.10 -14.46 28.94
C LYS A 43 15.80 -14.35 28.15
N ALA A 44 14.96 -13.37 28.44
CA ALA A 44 13.74 -13.12 27.69
C ALA A 44 14.04 -12.76 26.23
N VAL A 45 15.03 -11.89 25.97
CA VAL A 45 15.49 -11.55 24.61
C VAL A 45 15.95 -12.80 23.87
N ASN A 46 16.76 -13.65 24.51
CA ASN A 46 17.22 -14.89 23.88
C ASN A 46 16.08 -15.86 23.59
N LEU A 47 15.08 -15.98 24.46
CA LEU A 47 13.92 -16.82 24.19
C LEU A 47 13.05 -16.26 23.06
N ALA A 48 12.79 -14.95 23.06
CA ALA A 48 12.00 -14.29 22.02
C ALA A 48 12.64 -14.37 20.62
N LYS A 49 13.96 -14.51 20.53
CA LYS A 49 14.66 -14.75 19.26
C LYS A 49 14.53 -16.17 18.72
N ASN A 50 14.44 -17.16 19.60
CA ASN A 50 14.61 -18.57 19.25
C ASN A 50 13.31 -19.36 19.28
N LEU A 51 12.24 -18.77 19.82
CA LEU A 51 10.94 -19.42 19.98
C LEU A 51 9.83 -18.44 19.61
N ASP A 52 8.78 -18.97 18.99
CA ASP A 52 7.61 -18.18 18.61
C ASP A 52 6.68 -17.98 19.79
N PHE A 53 6.71 -16.78 20.34
CA PHE A 53 5.79 -16.30 21.37
C PHE A 53 4.83 -15.29 20.75
N ARG A 54 3.55 -15.40 21.09
CA ARG A 54 2.53 -14.46 20.65
C ARG A 54 2.43 -13.25 21.57
N ILE A 55 2.65 -13.47 22.87
CA ILE A 55 2.55 -12.44 23.91
C ILE A 55 3.73 -12.55 24.87
N ALA A 56 4.30 -11.40 25.25
CA ALA A 56 5.19 -11.27 26.40
C ALA A 56 4.51 -10.47 27.52
N LEU A 57 4.41 -11.07 28.71
CA LEU A 57 4.05 -10.38 29.96
C LEU A 57 5.35 -9.91 30.62
N ILE A 58 5.57 -8.59 30.69
CA ILE A 58 6.86 -8.03 31.14
C ILE A 58 6.67 -7.18 32.39
N ASP A 59 7.36 -7.53 33.46
CA ASP A 59 7.53 -6.62 34.61
C ASP A 59 8.48 -5.47 34.28
N LEU A 60 8.16 -4.27 34.77
CA LEU A 60 9.00 -3.09 34.51
C LEU A 60 10.30 -3.05 35.34
N LYS A 61 10.35 -3.75 36.48
CA LYS A 61 11.48 -3.74 37.41
C LYS A 61 12.18 -5.11 37.39
N LEU A 62 13.05 -5.31 36.39
CA LEU A 62 13.92 -6.47 36.32
C LEU A 62 15.33 -6.14 36.85
N PRO A 63 16.07 -7.13 37.37
CA PRO A 63 17.38 -6.91 37.99
C PRO A 63 18.51 -6.60 37.00
N ASP A 64 18.34 -6.93 35.71
CA ASP A 64 19.40 -6.83 34.69
C ASP A 64 19.14 -5.77 33.62
N ILE A 65 17.88 -5.46 33.31
CA ILE A 65 17.50 -4.48 32.30
C ILE A 65 16.19 -3.81 32.69
N GLU A 66 16.04 -2.51 32.45
CA GLU A 66 14.74 -1.85 32.63
C GLU A 66 13.70 -2.40 31.65
N GLY A 67 12.47 -2.62 32.11
CA GLY A 67 11.41 -3.23 31.29
C GLY A 67 11.17 -2.49 29.98
N ARG A 68 11.26 -1.15 29.96
CA ARG A 68 11.16 -0.35 28.71
C ARG A 68 12.21 -0.73 27.68
N LYS A 69 13.49 -0.80 28.08
CA LYS A 69 14.58 -1.22 27.18
C LYS A 69 14.39 -2.66 26.69
N LEU A 70 13.79 -3.53 27.51
CA LEU A 70 13.44 -4.87 27.08
C LEU A 70 12.34 -4.85 26.01
N MET A 71 11.30 -4.03 26.16
CA MET A 71 10.24 -3.88 25.16
C MET A 71 10.82 -3.44 23.81
N ASP A 72 11.69 -2.43 23.79
CA ASP A 72 12.32 -1.94 22.57
C ASP A 72 13.13 -3.03 21.86
N ARG A 73 13.88 -3.83 22.64
CA ARG A 73 14.66 -4.94 22.10
C ARG A 73 13.76 -6.04 21.55
N VAL A 74 12.71 -6.39 22.27
CA VAL A 74 11.71 -7.38 21.85
C VAL A 74 11.02 -6.94 20.56
N ALA A 75 10.58 -5.68 20.46
CA ALA A 75 9.91 -5.16 19.27
C ALA A 75 10.79 -5.23 18.02
N LYS A 76 12.12 -5.08 18.16
CA LYS A 76 13.07 -5.18 17.04
C LYS A 76 13.33 -6.62 16.58
N ILE A 77 13.34 -7.59 17.50
CA ILE A 77 13.73 -8.98 17.20
C ILE A 77 12.55 -9.89 16.92
N ALA A 78 11.39 -9.59 17.50
CA ALA A 78 10.15 -10.37 17.41
C ALA A 78 8.99 -9.40 17.16
N PRO A 79 8.92 -8.80 15.95
CA PRO A 79 7.91 -7.79 15.65
C PRO A 79 6.49 -8.34 15.68
N GLU A 80 6.24 -9.64 15.55
CA GLU A 80 4.87 -10.17 15.66
C GLU A 80 4.42 -10.41 17.11
N MET A 81 5.33 -10.34 18.08
CA MET A 81 5.00 -10.54 19.48
C MET A 81 4.45 -9.25 20.11
N ASP A 82 3.26 -9.35 20.70
CA ASP A 82 2.69 -8.26 21.48
C ASP A 82 3.20 -8.26 22.92
N VAL A 83 3.34 -7.08 23.49
CA VAL A 83 3.81 -6.91 24.87
C VAL A 83 2.67 -6.41 25.75
N ILE A 84 2.48 -7.07 26.89
CA ILE A 84 1.63 -6.63 27.98
C ILE A 84 2.54 -6.32 29.18
N VAL A 85 2.47 -5.09 29.66
CA VAL A 85 3.28 -4.62 30.78
C VAL A 85 2.58 -4.93 32.10
N ILE A 86 3.33 -5.48 33.04
CA ILE A 86 2.91 -5.62 34.43
C ILE A 86 3.61 -4.52 35.25
N THR A 87 2.84 -3.64 35.89
CA THR A 87 3.37 -2.48 36.63
C THR A 87 2.87 -2.42 38.07
N GLY A 88 3.68 -1.92 38.99
CA GLY A 88 3.30 -1.74 40.40
C GLY A 88 2.65 -0.40 40.74
N HIS A 89 2.62 0.58 39.84
CA HIS A 89 2.05 1.92 40.10
C HIS A 89 1.22 2.40 38.91
N ALA A 90 0.01 2.89 39.16
CA ALA A 90 -0.92 3.41 38.15
C ALA A 90 -0.40 4.69 37.45
N SER A 91 0.44 5.49 38.12
CA SER A 91 1.00 6.74 37.58
C SER A 91 1.95 6.56 36.38
N VAL A 92 2.28 5.32 35.99
CA VAL A 92 3.08 5.01 34.81
C VAL A 92 2.23 4.91 33.53
N GLU A 93 0.89 4.81 33.65
CA GLU A 93 -0.06 4.83 32.51
C GLU A 93 0.20 6.07 31.62
N THR A 94 0.38 7.25 32.23
CA THR A 94 0.43 8.53 31.51
C THR A 94 1.77 8.84 30.84
N ALA A 95 2.85 8.13 31.20
CA ALA A 95 4.21 8.41 30.72
C ALA A 95 4.68 7.49 29.58
N VAL A 96 3.92 6.44 29.27
CA VAL A 96 4.26 5.45 28.23
C VAL A 96 3.45 5.67 26.94
N ASP A 97 2.37 6.45 27.00
CA ASP A 97 1.58 6.88 25.84
C ASP A 97 2.40 7.63 24.77
N THR A 98 3.57 8.17 25.14
CA THR A 98 4.41 8.98 24.24
C THR A 98 5.43 8.15 23.44
N LEU A 99 5.64 6.86 23.72
CA LEU A 99 6.86 6.17 23.27
C LEU A 99 6.70 5.03 22.25
N THR A 100 5.49 4.57 21.89
CA THR A 100 5.41 3.50 20.86
C THR A 100 4.08 3.48 20.11
N SER A 101 4.15 3.36 18.78
CA SER A 101 3.05 3.19 17.83
C SER A 101 2.28 1.86 17.94
N ARG A 102 2.54 1.06 18.98
CA ARG A 102 1.83 -0.18 19.30
C ARG A 102 1.03 0.03 20.57
N ALA A 103 -0.22 -0.40 20.56
CA ALA A 103 -1.04 -0.43 21.78
C ALA A 103 -0.39 -1.37 22.81
N VAL A 104 0.39 -0.80 23.72
CA VAL A 104 0.97 -1.49 24.88
C VAL A 104 -0.14 -1.60 25.92
N TYR A 105 -0.60 -2.82 26.17
CA TYR A 105 -1.57 -3.06 27.24
C TYR A 105 -0.85 -3.13 28.59
N TYR A 106 -1.52 -2.69 29.65
CA TYR A 106 -0.95 -2.69 30.99
C TYR A 106 -1.88 -3.40 31.98
N VAL A 107 -1.26 -4.03 32.98
CA VAL A 107 -1.92 -4.67 34.11
C VAL A 107 -1.20 -4.25 35.39
N THR A 108 -1.94 -3.80 36.40
CA THR A 108 -1.37 -3.36 37.67
C THR A 108 -1.13 -4.53 38.62
N LYS A 109 -0.15 -4.38 39.53
CA LYS A 109 0.03 -5.25 40.71
C LYS A 109 -0.78 -4.66 41.89
N PRO A 110 -1.46 -5.49 42.71
CA PRO A 110 -1.60 -6.94 42.60
C PRO A 110 -2.37 -7.34 41.34
N ILE A 111 -1.92 -8.41 40.68
CA ILE A 111 -2.43 -8.82 39.36
C ILE A 111 -3.87 -9.33 39.51
N ASP A 112 -4.82 -8.58 38.96
CA ASP A 112 -6.17 -9.07 38.72
C ASP A 112 -6.14 -10.07 37.56
N MET A 113 -6.41 -11.33 37.87
CA MET A 113 -6.34 -12.43 36.90
C MET A 113 -7.46 -12.35 35.86
N ASP A 114 -8.64 -11.84 36.20
CA ASP A 114 -9.74 -11.72 35.26
C ASP A 114 -9.43 -10.62 34.24
N ARG A 115 -8.91 -9.48 34.71
CA ARG A 115 -8.42 -8.40 33.85
C ARG A 115 -7.28 -8.87 32.95
N LEU A 116 -6.27 -9.57 33.49
CA LEU A 116 -5.15 -10.07 32.69
C LEU A 116 -5.62 -11.01 31.57
N LEU A 117 -6.54 -11.93 31.89
CA LEU A 117 -7.09 -12.85 30.90
C LEU A 117 -7.91 -12.14 29.82
N GLU A 118 -8.66 -11.10 30.18
CA GLU A 118 -9.39 -10.28 29.20
C GLU A 118 -8.43 -9.57 28.24
N VAL A 119 -7.38 -8.94 28.77
CA VAL A 119 -6.35 -8.28 27.96
C VAL A 119 -5.69 -9.28 27.02
N ILE A 120 -5.26 -10.44 27.52
CA ILE A 120 -4.65 -11.50 26.70
C ILE A 120 -5.60 -11.92 25.55
N ARG A 121 -6.90 -12.13 25.83
CA ARG A 121 -7.86 -12.50 24.78
C ARG A 121 -7.98 -11.42 23.72
N LYS A 122 -8.17 -10.16 24.12
CA LYS A 122 -8.29 -9.02 23.20
C LYS A 122 -7.04 -8.88 22.33
N THR A 123 -5.85 -9.05 22.91
CA THR A 123 -4.58 -9.02 22.17
C THR A 123 -4.51 -10.15 21.12
N LEU A 124 -4.83 -11.40 21.51
CA LEU A 124 -4.80 -12.55 20.60
C LEU A 124 -5.84 -12.45 19.48
N GLU A 125 -7.03 -11.93 19.79
CA GLU A 125 -8.10 -11.69 18.81
C GLU A 125 -7.68 -10.65 17.78
N ARG A 126 -7.12 -9.52 18.22
CA ARG A 126 -6.56 -8.49 17.33
C ARG A 126 -5.50 -9.07 16.39
N GLN A 127 -4.54 -9.84 16.91
CA GLN A 127 -3.53 -10.51 16.09
C GLN A 127 -4.16 -11.44 15.05
N ARG A 128 -5.18 -12.22 15.44
CA ARG A 128 -5.88 -13.14 14.53
C ARG A 128 -6.60 -12.38 13.43
N LEU A 129 -7.28 -11.29 13.75
CA LEU A 129 -7.97 -10.44 12.78
C LEU A 129 -6.98 -9.78 11.81
N GLN A 130 -5.85 -9.29 12.32
CA GLN A 130 -4.80 -8.68 11.49
C GLN A 130 -4.20 -9.70 10.52
N LYS A 131 -3.85 -10.91 11.01
CA LYS A 131 -3.35 -12.00 10.19
C LYS A 131 -4.37 -12.42 9.13
N LYS A 132 -5.64 -12.59 9.51
CA LYS A 132 -6.71 -12.93 8.57
C LYS A 132 -6.91 -11.87 7.49
N LYS A 133 -6.81 -10.59 7.85
CA LYS A 133 -6.86 -9.46 6.90
C LYS A 133 -5.71 -9.56 5.89
N GLU A 134 -4.49 -9.78 6.37
CA GLU A 134 -3.30 -9.94 5.53
C GLU A 134 -3.41 -11.16 4.60
N ASP A 135 -3.81 -12.32 5.12
CA ASP A 135 -4.03 -13.53 4.33
C ASP A 135 -5.11 -13.31 3.24
N THR A 136 -6.20 -12.63 3.60
CA THR A 136 -7.27 -12.30 2.65
C THR A 136 -6.77 -11.36 1.55
N LEU A 137 -5.99 -10.34 1.91
CA LEU A 137 -5.37 -9.43 0.94
C LEU A 137 -4.41 -10.18 0.01
N ASN A 138 -3.57 -11.06 0.54
CA ASN A 138 -2.66 -11.87 -0.25
C ASN A 138 -3.42 -12.84 -1.18
N HIS A 139 -4.53 -13.43 -0.73
CA HIS A 139 -5.39 -14.26 -1.57
C HIS A 139 -6.06 -13.45 -2.70
N LEU A 140 -6.57 -12.26 -2.40
CA LEU A 140 -7.14 -11.36 -3.40
C LEU A 140 -6.09 -10.93 -4.43
N ARG A 141 -4.87 -10.62 -4.00
CA ARG A 141 -3.74 -10.30 -4.88
C ARG A 141 -3.41 -11.46 -5.81
N ALA A 142 -3.33 -12.68 -5.28
CA ALA A 142 -3.09 -13.88 -6.09
C ALA A 142 -4.17 -14.08 -7.17
N LYS A 143 -5.45 -13.88 -6.81
CA LYS A 143 -6.56 -13.93 -7.78
C LYS A 143 -6.50 -12.82 -8.83
N SER A 144 -6.11 -11.61 -8.44
CA SER A 144 -5.93 -10.49 -9.38
C SER A 144 -4.84 -10.79 -10.40
N ASN A 145 -3.69 -11.32 -9.96
CA ASN A 145 -2.59 -11.70 -10.84
C ASN A 145 -3.02 -12.83 -11.80
N GLN A 146 -3.72 -13.85 -11.31
CA GLN A 146 -4.25 -14.92 -12.17
C GLN A 146 -5.20 -14.38 -13.26
N LEU A 147 -6.06 -13.42 -12.94
CA LEU A 147 -6.94 -12.80 -13.93
C LEU A 147 -6.15 -12.01 -14.98
N SER A 148 -5.11 -11.29 -14.57
CA SER A 148 -4.21 -10.55 -15.48
C SER A 148 -3.52 -11.50 -16.48
N ASP A 149 -2.98 -12.64 -16.01
CA ASP A 149 -2.32 -13.63 -16.87
C ASP A 149 -3.28 -14.22 -17.92
N VAL A 150 -4.54 -14.48 -17.53
CA VAL A 150 -5.59 -14.95 -18.46
C VAL A 150 -5.91 -13.89 -19.52
N VAL A 151 -6.03 -12.62 -19.12
CA VAL A 151 -6.30 -11.53 -20.07
C VAL A 151 -5.16 -11.37 -21.07
N HIS A 152 -3.89 -11.45 -20.62
CA HIS A 152 -2.73 -11.40 -21.51
C HIS A 152 -2.72 -12.53 -22.54
N THR A 153 -2.97 -13.77 -22.08
CA THR A 153 -2.96 -14.96 -22.95
C THR A 153 -4.03 -14.85 -24.04
N ILE A 154 -5.28 -14.56 -23.65
CA ILE A 154 -6.39 -14.42 -24.60
C ILE A 154 -6.14 -13.26 -25.57
N SER A 155 -5.60 -12.16 -25.07
CA SER A 155 -5.35 -10.98 -25.91
C SER A 155 -4.26 -11.22 -26.93
N HIS A 156 -3.21 -11.99 -26.59
CA HIS A 156 -2.20 -12.40 -27.56
C HIS A 156 -2.81 -13.23 -28.70
N ASP A 157 -3.62 -14.24 -28.36
CA ASP A 157 -4.22 -15.16 -29.34
C ASP A 157 -5.23 -14.45 -30.27
N LEU A 158 -6.05 -13.56 -29.71
CA LEU A 158 -6.99 -12.76 -30.48
C LEU A 158 -6.27 -11.76 -31.40
N LYS A 159 -5.15 -11.17 -30.93
CA LYS A 159 -4.39 -10.19 -31.73
C LYS A 159 -3.74 -10.87 -32.93
N ALA A 160 -3.20 -12.07 -32.74
CA ALA A 160 -2.69 -12.88 -33.84
C ALA A 160 -3.78 -13.19 -34.88
N SER A 161 -4.98 -13.54 -34.42
CA SER A 161 -6.13 -13.82 -35.32
C SER A 161 -6.58 -12.58 -36.09
N LEU A 162 -6.64 -11.40 -35.43
CA LEU A 162 -7.00 -10.13 -36.07
C LEU A 162 -5.93 -9.67 -37.07
N GLN A 163 -4.65 -9.88 -36.77
CA GLN A 163 -3.54 -9.61 -37.69
C GLN A 163 -3.65 -10.41 -38.99
N LEU A 164 -4.06 -11.68 -38.91
CA LEU A 164 -4.34 -12.48 -40.10
C LEU A 164 -5.51 -11.92 -40.91
N ILE A 165 -6.61 -11.52 -40.25
CA ILE A 165 -7.77 -10.90 -40.92
C ILE A 165 -7.36 -9.62 -41.64
N MET A 166 -6.60 -8.74 -40.98
CA MET A 166 -6.08 -7.51 -41.59
C MET A 166 -5.19 -7.83 -42.79
N SER A 167 -4.27 -8.80 -42.67
CA SER A 167 -3.40 -9.20 -43.78
C SER A 167 -4.18 -9.74 -44.99
N TYR A 168 -5.23 -10.53 -44.78
CA TYR A 168 -6.08 -10.99 -45.89
C TYR A 168 -6.89 -9.85 -46.50
N ALA A 169 -7.39 -8.92 -45.69
CA ALA A 169 -8.08 -7.74 -46.19
C ALA A 169 -7.16 -6.86 -47.04
N ASP A 170 -5.91 -6.65 -46.60
CA ASP A 170 -4.90 -5.89 -47.34
C ASP A 170 -4.56 -6.55 -48.69
N LEU A 171 -4.40 -7.88 -48.73
CA LEU A 171 -4.19 -8.63 -49.96
C LEU A 171 -5.39 -8.53 -50.91
N ALA A 172 -6.61 -8.69 -50.38
CA ALA A 172 -7.83 -8.59 -51.19
C ALA A 172 -8.03 -7.18 -51.76
N LYS A 173 -7.62 -6.14 -51.03
CA LYS A 173 -7.64 -4.74 -51.49
C LYS A 173 -6.70 -4.51 -52.68
N ALA A 174 -5.63 -5.29 -52.81
CA ALA A 174 -4.74 -5.23 -53.97
C ALA A 174 -5.36 -5.81 -55.26
N GLU A 175 -6.36 -6.71 -55.13
CA GLU A 175 -7.03 -7.35 -56.26
C GLU A 175 -8.40 -6.74 -56.59
N CYS A 176 -9.10 -6.21 -55.59
CA CYS A 176 -10.44 -5.65 -55.74
C CYS A 176 -10.65 -4.43 -54.84
N ASP A 177 -11.13 -3.33 -55.43
CA ASP A 177 -11.55 -2.16 -54.68
C ASP A 177 -13.01 -2.34 -54.23
N SER A 178 -13.20 -2.81 -53.00
CA SER A 178 -14.51 -3.05 -52.41
C SER A 178 -14.65 -2.31 -51.08
N PRO A 179 -15.73 -1.52 -50.89
CA PRO A 179 -15.99 -0.85 -49.62
C PRO A 179 -16.17 -1.84 -48.45
N ASP A 180 -16.58 -3.08 -48.72
CA ASP A 180 -16.72 -4.12 -47.69
C ASP A 180 -15.36 -4.59 -47.15
N ILE A 181 -14.34 -4.68 -48.00
CA ILE A 181 -12.97 -5.08 -47.59
C ILE A 181 -12.35 -4.00 -46.69
N GLU A 182 -12.55 -2.73 -47.06
CA GLU A 182 -12.10 -1.60 -46.25
C GLU A 182 -12.82 -1.54 -44.89
N ALA A 183 -14.13 -1.83 -44.87
CA ALA A 183 -14.88 -1.94 -43.62
C ALA A 183 -14.37 -3.08 -42.72
N ILE A 184 -14.01 -4.25 -43.28
CA ILE A 184 -13.43 -5.37 -42.52
C ILE A 184 -12.09 -4.98 -41.89
N ALA A 185 -11.19 -4.35 -42.65
CA ALA A 185 -9.89 -3.91 -42.15
C ALA A 185 -10.04 -2.88 -41.01
N GLN A 186 -10.94 -1.90 -41.18
CA GLN A 186 -11.23 -0.90 -40.13
C GLN A 186 -11.83 -1.54 -38.87
N LEU A 187 -12.74 -2.49 -39.00
CA LEU A 187 -13.31 -3.21 -37.86
C LEU A 187 -12.26 -4.03 -37.11
N ALA A 188 -11.39 -4.76 -37.83
CA ALA A 188 -10.31 -5.54 -37.22
C ALA A 188 -9.29 -4.65 -36.49
N GLY A 189 -8.94 -3.49 -37.08
CA GLY A 189 -8.11 -2.48 -36.42
C GLY A 189 -8.74 -1.95 -35.14
N LYS A 190 -10.04 -1.62 -35.17
CA LYS A 190 -10.79 -1.14 -34.00
C LYS A 190 -10.85 -2.19 -32.88
N ILE A 191 -11.04 -3.46 -33.20
CA ILE A 191 -11.03 -4.55 -32.20
C ILE A 191 -9.64 -4.69 -31.58
N THR A 192 -8.58 -4.62 -32.40
CA THR A 192 -7.19 -4.68 -31.92
C THR A 192 -6.91 -3.56 -30.92
N GLU A 193 -7.37 -2.35 -31.21
CA GLU A 193 -7.22 -1.21 -30.31
C GLU A 193 -8.02 -1.39 -29.01
N MET A 194 -9.26 -1.87 -29.08
CA MET A 194 -10.06 -2.19 -27.89
C MET A 194 -9.40 -3.27 -27.02
N MET A 195 -8.74 -4.24 -27.64
CA MET A 195 -7.98 -5.25 -26.92
C MET A 195 -6.74 -4.69 -26.25
N ASP A 196 -5.95 -3.87 -26.94
CA ASP A 196 -4.78 -3.22 -26.34
C ASP A 196 -5.19 -2.35 -25.13
N ARG A 197 -6.37 -1.72 -25.18
CA ARG A 197 -6.99 -1.04 -24.02
C ARG A 197 -7.36 -2.01 -22.90
N SER A 198 -7.90 -3.18 -23.23
CA SER A 198 -8.32 -4.20 -22.24
C SER A 198 -7.13 -4.83 -21.51
N VAL A 199 -6.02 -5.04 -22.22
CA VAL A 199 -4.75 -5.50 -21.64
C VAL A 199 -4.16 -4.44 -20.72
N LYS A 200 -4.08 -3.18 -21.17
CA LYS A 200 -3.65 -2.06 -20.33
C LYS A 200 -4.51 -1.96 -19.07
N LEU A 201 -5.83 -2.10 -19.18
CA LEU A 201 -6.74 -2.12 -18.03
C LEU A 201 -6.49 -3.29 -17.07
N ALA A 202 -6.15 -4.47 -17.58
CA ALA A 202 -5.80 -5.62 -16.75
C ALA A 202 -4.45 -5.43 -16.04
N ASP A 203 -3.49 -4.75 -16.70
CA ASP A 203 -2.23 -4.33 -16.09
C ASP A 203 -2.38 -3.15 -15.11
N GLU A 204 -3.38 -2.30 -15.33
CA GLU A 204 -3.81 -1.19 -14.48
C GLU A 204 -4.70 -1.68 -13.32
N GLY A 205 -5.10 -2.95 -13.35
CA GLY A 205 -5.82 -3.70 -12.32
C GLY A 205 -4.94 -4.11 -11.13
N LEU A 206 -4.44 -3.12 -10.38
CA LEU A 206 -4.37 -3.12 -8.91
C LEU A 206 -3.58 -4.22 -8.18
N VAL A 207 -2.29 -4.39 -8.46
CA VAL A 207 -1.35 -4.88 -7.43
C VAL A 207 -0.02 -4.16 -7.54
N VAL A 208 0.32 -3.35 -6.53
CA VAL A 208 1.70 -2.94 -6.29
C VAL A 208 2.50 -4.22 -6.00
N LYS A 209 3.33 -4.65 -6.95
CA LYS A 209 3.98 -5.97 -6.91
C LYS A 209 5.03 -6.03 -5.80
N LYS A 210 5.69 -4.90 -5.51
CA LYS A 210 6.63 -4.70 -4.40
C LYS A 210 6.88 -3.20 -4.21
N THR A 211 6.80 -2.68 -2.98
CA THR A 211 7.25 -1.32 -2.68
C THR A 211 8.68 -1.33 -2.20
N ASP A 212 9.55 -0.60 -2.89
CA ASP A 212 10.97 -0.41 -2.55
C ASP A 212 11.27 1.10 -2.45
N ARG A 213 12.52 1.48 -2.17
CA ARG A 213 12.95 2.89 -2.14
C ARG A 213 12.96 3.46 -3.55
N VAL A 214 12.15 4.49 -3.82
CA VAL A 214 12.02 5.13 -5.14
C VAL A 214 12.42 6.60 -5.06
N ASN A 215 13.37 7.01 -5.90
CA ASN A 215 13.73 8.42 -6.05
C ASN A 215 12.78 9.08 -7.04
N LEU A 216 11.77 9.81 -6.54
CA LEU A 216 10.75 10.41 -7.39
C LEU A 216 11.31 11.42 -8.39
N LYS A 217 12.37 12.15 -8.01
CA LYS A 217 13.02 13.08 -8.92
C LYS A 217 13.54 12.36 -10.17
N GLN A 218 14.17 11.21 -10.00
CA GLN A 218 14.67 10.41 -11.11
C GLN A 218 13.54 9.91 -12.01
N VAL A 219 12.50 9.32 -11.40
CA VAL A 219 11.32 8.82 -12.13
C VAL A 219 10.65 9.91 -12.97
N VAL A 220 10.45 11.09 -12.38
CA VAL A 220 9.85 12.24 -13.06
C VAL A 220 10.72 12.74 -14.21
N MET A 221 12.04 12.86 -14.00
CA MET A 221 12.99 13.28 -15.04
C MET A 221 13.04 12.30 -16.21
N GLU A 222 13.13 10.99 -15.93
CA GLU A 222 13.14 9.95 -16.95
C GLU A 222 11.83 9.98 -17.75
N THR A 223 10.69 10.06 -17.06
CA THR A 223 9.38 10.14 -17.71
C THR A 223 9.27 11.38 -18.61
N ALA A 224 9.63 12.56 -18.11
CA ALA A 224 9.62 13.81 -18.88
C ALA A 224 10.53 13.73 -20.13
N SER A 225 11.71 13.09 -20.01
CA SER A 225 12.65 12.96 -21.14
C SER A 225 12.08 12.16 -22.31
N THR A 226 11.19 11.19 -22.04
CA THR A 226 10.51 10.41 -23.09
C THR A 226 9.43 11.19 -23.83
N MET A 227 8.97 12.32 -23.29
CA MET A 227 7.87 13.13 -23.82
C MET A 227 8.35 14.41 -24.52
N THR A 228 9.60 14.44 -24.98
CA THR A 228 10.21 15.62 -25.60
C THR A 228 9.58 15.98 -26.96
N THR A 229 8.42 16.63 -26.91
CA THR A 229 7.88 17.47 -27.99
C THR A 229 8.57 18.83 -27.95
N HIS A 230 8.85 19.43 -29.10
CA HIS A 230 9.67 20.65 -29.22
C HIS A 230 9.07 21.90 -28.53
N ASP A 231 7.84 21.83 -28.01
CA ASP A 231 7.04 23.00 -27.57
C ASP A 231 6.75 23.08 -26.06
N VAL A 232 7.19 22.13 -25.23
CA VAL A 232 6.85 22.11 -23.78
C VAL A 232 8.10 22.03 -22.90
N GLU A 233 8.26 22.98 -21.97
CA GLU A 233 9.36 23.02 -20.99
C GLU A 233 8.97 22.33 -19.67
N PHE A 234 9.78 21.35 -19.23
CA PHE A 234 9.59 20.68 -17.93
C PHE A 234 10.46 21.32 -16.84
N ARG A 235 9.83 21.76 -15.73
CA ARG A 235 10.50 22.32 -14.55
C ARG A 235 10.34 21.40 -13.34
N ILE A 236 11.39 20.68 -12.99
CA ILE A 236 11.35 19.67 -11.92
C ILE A 236 12.11 20.20 -10.69
N GLY A 237 11.37 20.43 -9.61
CA GLY A 237 11.89 20.92 -8.34
C GLY A 237 12.62 19.84 -7.51
N HIS A 238 12.72 20.09 -6.20
CA HIS A 238 13.13 19.05 -5.26
C HIS A 238 11.95 18.09 -5.02
N LEU A 239 12.23 16.79 -5.00
CA LEU A 239 11.25 15.73 -4.77
C LEU A 239 11.85 14.67 -3.83
N PRO A 240 11.03 14.02 -2.98
CA PRO A 240 11.51 13.11 -1.95
C PRO A 240 11.82 11.70 -2.49
N VAL A 241 12.47 10.90 -1.64
CA VAL A 241 12.54 9.45 -1.80
C VAL A 241 11.37 8.82 -1.04
N VAL A 242 10.56 8.04 -1.74
CA VAL A 242 9.32 7.45 -1.21
C VAL A 242 9.38 5.94 -1.28
N LYS A 243 8.55 5.27 -0.49
CA LYS A 243 8.32 3.84 -0.61
C LYS A 243 7.25 3.60 -1.67
N GLY A 244 7.60 2.92 -2.76
CA GLY A 244 6.65 2.70 -3.85
C GLY A 244 7.11 1.74 -4.93
N ASP A 245 6.24 1.54 -5.91
CA ASP A 245 6.50 0.79 -7.14
C ASP A 245 6.91 1.77 -8.23
N GLU A 246 8.21 1.79 -8.54
CA GLU A 246 8.82 2.71 -9.48
C GLU A 246 8.12 2.73 -10.85
N THR A 247 7.76 1.56 -11.37
CA THR A 247 7.13 1.44 -12.69
C THR A 247 5.71 2.02 -12.68
N LYS A 248 4.96 1.79 -11.59
CA LYS A 248 3.62 2.35 -11.43
C LYS A 248 3.65 3.86 -11.18
N LEU A 249 4.62 4.36 -10.43
CA LEU A 249 4.81 5.79 -10.23
C LEU A 249 5.19 6.50 -11.53
N ALA A 250 6.08 5.91 -12.34
CA ALA A 250 6.38 6.41 -13.69
C ALA A 250 5.11 6.52 -14.55
N GLN A 251 4.24 5.51 -14.48
CA GLN A 251 2.95 5.51 -15.17
C GLN A 251 2.01 6.65 -14.72
N VAL A 252 2.01 7.00 -13.42
CA VAL A 252 1.24 8.14 -12.90
C VAL A 252 1.69 9.44 -13.56
N PHE A 253 2.98 9.72 -13.53
CA PHE A 253 3.53 10.96 -14.11
C PHE A 253 3.34 10.98 -15.63
N LEU A 254 3.54 9.85 -16.31
CA LEU A 254 3.32 9.75 -17.76
C LEU A 254 1.88 10.13 -18.13
N ASN A 255 0.89 9.60 -17.40
CA ASN A 255 -0.52 9.91 -17.64
C ASN A 255 -0.84 11.38 -17.36
N LEU A 256 -0.32 11.96 -16.28
CA LEU A 256 -0.52 13.37 -15.96
C LEU A 256 0.09 14.30 -17.01
N PHE A 257 1.32 14.01 -17.45
CA PHE A 257 2.01 14.80 -18.48
C PHE A 257 1.31 14.67 -19.84
N ARG A 258 0.94 13.45 -20.23
CA ARG A 258 0.19 13.21 -21.47
C ARG A 258 -1.13 13.98 -21.48
N ASN A 259 -1.88 13.95 -20.37
CA ASN A 259 -3.14 14.68 -20.25
C ASN A 259 -2.93 16.19 -20.39
N ALA A 260 -1.88 16.74 -19.78
CA ALA A 260 -1.54 18.15 -19.95
C ALA A 260 -1.24 18.47 -21.42
N ILE A 261 -0.36 17.72 -22.07
CA ILE A 261 0.05 17.97 -23.47
C ILE A 261 -1.13 17.82 -24.45
N GLU A 262 -1.91 16.74 -24.35
CA GLU A 262 -2.99 16.43 -25.29
C GLU A 262 -4.22 17.34 -25.13
N HIS A 263 -4.50 17.81 -23.91
CA HIS A 263 -5.76 18.52 -23.61
C HIS A 263 -5.58 19.98 -23.21
N ALA A 264 -4.51 20.33 -22.51
CA ALA A 264 -4.27 21.68 -22.03
C ALA A 264 -3.36 22.49 -22.96
N GLN A 265 -2.52 21.83 -23.77
CA GLN A 265 -1.54 22.47 -24.67
C GLN A 265 -0.66 23.51 -23.92
N PRO A 266 -0.01 23.13 -22.81
CA PRO A 266 0.79 24.04 -21.99
C PRO A 266 2.10 24.43 -22.68
N ASN A 267 2.69 25.54 -22.26
CA ASN A 267 4.09 25.85 -22.57
C ASN A 267 5.02 25.29 -21.48
N HIS A 268 4.53 25.17 -20.24
CA HIS A 268 5.31 24.73 -19.09
C HIS A 268 4.55 23.69 -18.27
N ILE A 269 5.25 22.63 -17.89
CA ILE A 269 4.80 21.67 -16.88
C ILE A 269 5.80 21.68 -15.74
N SER A 270 5.33 21.88 -14.52
CA SER A 270 6.17 21.88 -13.31
C SER A 270 5.76 20.79 -12.33
N VAL A 271 6.77 20.22 -11.67
CA VAL A 271 6.58 19.25 -10.58
C VAL A 271 7.36 19.74 -9.37
N THR A 272 6.65 20.10 -8.31
CA THR A 272 7.20 20.64 -7.06
C THR A 272 6.66 19.90 -5.85
N MET A 273 7.18 20.20 -4.66
CA MET A 273 6.66 19.66 -3.42
C MET A 273 6.47 20.74 -2.36
N VAL A 274 5.51 20.52 -1.46
CA VAL A 274 5.29 21.29 -0.24
C VAL A 274 5.30 20.32 0.94
N ASP A 275 6.17 20.58 1.91
CA ASP A 275 6.34 19.74 3.11
C ASP A 275 5.55 20.35 4.28
N TYR A 276 4.62 19.58 4.84
CA TYR A 276 3.81 19.94 6.01
C TYR A 276 4.26 19.16 7.23
N GLU A 277 3.59 19.30 8.38
CA GLU A 277 4.03 18.62 9.61
C GLU A 277 3.87 17.09 9.50
N ASP A 278 2.70 16.62 9.04
CA ASP A 278 2.31 15.20 8.98
C ASP A 278 2.31 14.56 7.57
N GLU A 279 2.35 15.38 6.53
CA GLU A 279 2.22 14.96 5.13
C GLU A 279 3.08 15.80 4.18
N LEU A 280 3.22 15.33 2.95
CA LEU A 280 3.94 16.01 1.87
C LEU A 280 3.09 16.01 0.61
N ASP A 281 2.90 17.19 0.03
CA ASP A 281 2.19 17.34 -1.23
C ASP A 281 3.17 17.40 -2.40
N ILE A 282 2.91 16.62 -3.43
CA ILE A 282 3.55 16.71 -4.74
C ILE A 282 2.56 17.41 -5.67
N LEU A 283 2.98 18.53 -6.24
CA LEU A 283 2.16 19.36 -7.11
C LEU A 283 2.63 19.19 -8.56
N VAL A 284 1.72 18.75 -9.43
CA VAL A 284 1.93 18.67 -10.88
C VAL A 284 1.08 19.75 -11.54
N THR A 285 1.71 20.86 -11.93
CA THR A 285 1.06 22.08 -12.43
C THR A 285 1.39 22.31 -13.89
N ASN A 286 0.40 22.74 -14.68
CA ASN A 286 0.61 23.17 -16.07
C ASN A 286 -0.14 24.47 -16.38
N ASP A 287 0.46 25.31 -17.22
CA ASP A 287 -0.03 26.64 -17.63
C ASP A 287 -0.96 26.60 -18.86
N GLY A 288 -1.48 25.42 -19.20
CA GLY A 288 -2.36 25.22 -20.33
C GLY A 288 -3.82 25.60 -20.03
N LYS A 289 -4.71 25.28 -20.96
CA LYS A 289 -6.15 25.54 -20.82
C LYS A 289 -6.70 24.88 -19.54
N PRO A 290 -7.52 25.59 -18.75
CA PRO A 290 -8.09 25.05 -17.53
C PRO A 290 -9.09 23.93 -17.83
N ILE A 291 -9.23 23.00 -16.88
CA ILE A 291 -10.24 21.95 -16.93
C ILE A 291 -11.64 22.59 -16.76
N PRO A 292 -12.57 22.40 -17.71
CA PRO A 292 -13.93 22.94 -17.59
C PRO A 292 -14.66 22.44 -16.34
N ASP A 293 -15.45 23.31 -15.71
CA ASP A 293 -16.13 23.05 -14.43
C ASP A 293 -17.01 21.80 -14.44
N GLU A 294 -17.61 21.48 -15.59
CA GLU A 294 -18.46 20.30 -15.79
C GLU A 294 -17.71 18.97 -15.58
N TYR A 295 -16.38 18.94 -15.73
CA TYR A 295 -15.56 17.74 -15.54
C TYR A 295 -14.88 17.67 -14.17
N ARG A 296 -14.78 18.79 -13.42
CA ARG A 296 -13.94 18.87 -12.20
C ARG A 296 -14.39 17.91 -11.10
N HIS A 297 -15.70 17.70 -10.93
CA HIS A 297 -16.27 16.86 -9.86
C HIS A 297 -16.10 15.36 -10.10
N ASN A 298 -16.04 14.93 -11.36
CA ASN A 298 -15.99 13.51 -11.74
C ASN A 298 -14.70 13.19 -12.52
N LEU A 299 -13.69 14.04 -12.42
CA LEU A 299 -12.49 13.99 -13.26
C LEU A 299 -11.74 12.65 -13.19
N PHE A 300 -11.83 11.97 -12.05
CA PHE A 300 -11.19 10.69 -11.79
C PHE A 300 -12.13 9.48 -11.97
N ASP A 301 -13.39 9.71 -12.36
CA ASP A 301 -14.36 8.64 -12.59
C ASP A 301 -14.17 8.02 -13.98
N ARG A 302 -14.57 6.76 -14.10
CA ARG A 302 -14.37 5.98 -15.33
C ARG A 302 -15.10 6.60 -16.53
N GLY A 303 -14.37 6.79 -17.62
CA GLY A 303 -14.96 7.05 -18.95
C GLY A 303 -15.26 8.50 -19.27
N ILE A 304 -14.80 9.45 -18.45
CA ILE A 304 -14.99 10.88 -18.70
C ILE A 304 -13.85 11.43 -19.55
N SER A 305 -14.19 11.89 -20.75
CA SER A 305 -13.29 12.57 -21.69
C SER A 305 -14.07 13.61 -22.47
N SER A 306 -13.46 14.78 -22.70
CA SER A 306 -14.07 15.92 -23.42
C SER A 306 -14.37 15.66 -24.91
N LYS A 307 -13.97 14.50 -25.47
CA LYS A 307 -14.15 14.17 -26.90
C LYS A 307 -14.87 12.84 -27.19
N GLY A 308 -15.66 12.31 -26.25
CA GLY A 308 -16.61 11.20 -26.49
C GLY A 308 -16.00 9.87 -26.99
N SER A 309 -14.68 9.79 -27.12
CA SER A 309 -13.94 8.61 -27.53
C SER A 309 -12.50 8.77 -27.03
N GLU A 310 -11.95 7.69 -26.48
CA GLU A 310 -10.50 7.47 -26.28
C GLU A 310 -9.80 7.95 -24.98
N GLY A 311 -10.26 8.95 -24.24
CA GLY A 311 -9.42 9.60 -23.20
C GLY A 311 -9.65 9.29 -21.70
N GLY A 312 -10.76 8.67 -21.30
CA GLY A 312 -11.25 8.73 -19.90
C GLY A 312 -10.69 7.71 -18.91
N LEU A 313 -9.57 7.07 -19.22
CA LEU A 313 -8.92 6.08 -18.34
C LEU A 313 -7.69 6.62 -17.63
N GLY A 314 -7.00 7.61 -18.22
CA GLY A 314 -5.72 8.14 -17.70
C GLY A 314 -5.78 8.57 -16.24
N LEU A 315 -6.72 9.48 -15.90
CA LEU A 315 -6.85 9.98 -14.52
C LEU A 315 -7.44 8.94 -13.57
N PHE A 316 -8.31 8.05 -14.05
CA PHE A 316 -8.77 6.91 -13.25
C PHE A 316 -7.60 5.99 -12.83
N ILE A 317 -6.67 5.70 -13.74
CA ILE A 317 -5.46 4.93 -13.47
C ILE A 317 -4.58 5.66 -12.46
N VAL A 318 -4.37 6.97 -12.66
CA VAL A 318 -3.59 7.79 -11.73
C VAL A 318 -4.15 7.67 -10.32
N ARG A 319 -5.46 7.87 -10.14
CA ARG A 319 -6.11 7.73 -8.83
C ARG A 319 -5.91 6.34 -8.23
N ARG A 320 -6.07 5.28 -9.02
CA ARG A 320 -5.90 3.89 -8.54
C ARG A 320 -4.48 3.56 -8.12
N VAL A 321 -3.49 4.03 -8.86
CA VAL A 321 -2.09 3.82 -8.51
C VAL A 321 -1.72 4.59 -7.24
N VAL A 322 -2.12 5.86 -7.15
CA VAL A 322 -1.87 6.71 -5.98
C VAL A 322 -2.55 6.12 -4.72
N GLU A 323 -3.85 5.77 -4.81
CA GLU A 323 -4.56 5.10 -3.72
C GLU A 323 -3.95 3.73 -3.36
N GLY A 324 -3.42 3.01 -4.36
CA GLY A 324 -2.71 1.74 -4.16
C GLY A 324 -1.41 1.86 -3.35
N HIS A 325 -0.83 3.06 -3.30
CA HIS A 325 0.32 3.40 -2.46
C HIS A 325 -0.09 3.97 -1.09
N GLY A 326 -1.40 4.05 -0.80
CA GLY A 326 -1.92 4.67 0.43
C GLY A 326 -1.87 6.20 0.40
N TRP A 327 -1.73 6.80 -0.77
CA TRP A 327 -1.68 8.25 -0.98
C TRP A 327 -3.04 8.74 -1.52
N THR A 328 -3.23 10.05 -1.60
CA THR A 328 -4.43 10.65 -2.20
C THR A 328 -4.05 11.54 -3.39
N ILE A 329 -4.99 11.74 -4.31
CA ILE A 329 -4.86 12.71 -5.39
C ILE A 329 -6.14 13.51 -5.55
N GLU A 330 -5.99 14.82 -5.72
CA GLU A 330 -7.06 15.75 -6.02
C GLU A 330 -6.66 16.79 -7.08
N LEU A 331 -7.65 17.49 -7.62
CA LEU A 331 -7.42 18.69 -8.41
C LEU A 331 -7.44 19.89 -7.45
N ALA A 332 -6.30 20.59 -7.32
CA ALA A 332 -6.20 21.74 -6.44
C ALA A 332 -6.98 22.94 -6.99
N ASP A 333 -7.45 23.79 -6.09
CA ASP A 333 -8.08 25.07 -6.41
C ASP A 333 -7.00 26.14 -6.61
N GLU A 334 -6.30 26.04 -7.74
CA GLU A 334 -5.22 26.94 -8.16
C GLU A 334 -5.55 27.59 -9.51
N PRO A 335 -4.98 28.77 -9.82
CA PRO A 335 -5.19 29.44 -11.12
C PRO A 335 -4.79 28.58 -12.32
N ASP A 336 -3.68 27.85 -12.17
CA ASP A 336 -3.17 26.88 -13.14
C ASP A 336 -3.66 25.48 -12.79
N THR A 337 -3.84 24.64 -13.82
CA THR A 337 -4.32 23.27 -13.60
C THR A 337 -3.28 22.47 -12.82
N THR A 338 -3.60 22.19 -11.55
CA THR A 338 -2.69 21.57 -10.60
C THR A 338 -3.29 20.31 -10.01
N PHE A 339 -2.63 19.17 -10.25
CA PHE A 339 -2.92 17.92 -9.56
C PHE A 339 -2.06 17.83 -8.30
N ARG A 340 -2.70 17.63 -7.15
CA ARG A 340 -2.05 17.50 -5.84
C ARG A 340 -2.07 16.04 -5.42
N ILE A 341 -0.91 15.44 -5.25
CA ILE A 341 -0.75 14.09 -4.69
C ILE A 341 -0.22 14.22 -3.27
N THR A 342 -0.99 13.77 -2.28
CA THR A 342 -0.62 13.86 -0.86
C THR A 342 -0.04 12.54 -0.37
N VAL A 343 1.18 12.60 0.15
CA VAL A 343 1.98 11.48 0.63
C VAL A 343 2.13 11.56 2.15
N PRO A 344 1.60 10.58 2.92
CA PRO A 344 1.80 10.52 4.35
C PRO A 344 3.29 10.35 4.73
N LYS A 345 3.78 11.05 5.76
CA LYS A 345 5.22 11.02 6.10
C LYS A 345 5.77 9.65 6.51
N ASN A 346 4.94 8.73 6.97
CA ASN A 346 5.33 7.35 7.27
C ASN A 346 5.73 6.54 6.02
N GLU A 347 5.43 7.03 4.82
CA GLU A 347 5.85 6.43 3.54
C GLU A 347 7.13 7.09 2.96
N LEU A 348 7.67 8.13 3.62
CA LEU A 348 8.96 8.72 3.25
C LEU A 348 10.10 7.81 3.73
N VAL A 349 11.08 7.58 2.86
CA VAL A 349 12.27 6.84 3.23
C VAL A 349 13.44 7.80 3.39
N VAL A 350 13.73 8.14 4.65
CA VAL A 350 14.89 8.97 5.03
C VAL A 350 16.20 8.36 4.51
#